data_AF-A0A353T2N5-F1
#
_entry.id   AF-A0A353T2N5-F1
#
_cell.length_a   1.000
_cell.length_b   1.000
_cell.length_c   1.000
_cell.angle_alpha   90.00
_cell.angle_beta   90.00
_cell.angle_gamma   90.00
#
_symmetry.space_group_name_H-M   'P 1'
#
loop_
_entity.id
_entity.type
_entity.pdbx_description
1 polymer ?
#
loop_
_entity_poly.entity_id
_entity_poly.type
_entity_poly.pdbx_seq_one_letter_code
_entity_poly.pdbx_strand_id
1 'polypeptide(L)'
;MLCQECKQKPATVHLVKIVDNHKTELHLCEDCARQRQDFMNVTPLTINDLIASFMDIQNQNTQNAASSAYEKPMAPKCTACGLDFNQFRKTGLLGCEDCYQSFREELLPLLRRIQGNTVHTGKVPKRSGSGLVRQKKITSLKTELKKAVETEAFEKAAVLRDQIRELEQPGKDPSDDNRRKQPEDKEQSRHEKGEQNKPENNGQNKPENDDENKQGGNGQ
;
A
#
# COMPACT_ATOMS: atom_id res chain seq x y z
N MET A 1 15.53 -6.37 32.36
CA MET A 1 15.77 -5.51 33.54
C MET A 1 14.44 -5.33 34.28
N LEU A 2 14.46 -4.87 35.54
CA LEU A 2 13.24 -4.50 36.26
C LEU A 2 12.80 -3.07 35.90
N CYS A 3 11.51 -2.77 36.07
CA CYS A 3 10.95 -1.43 35.92
C CYS A 3 11.62 -0.47 36.91
N GLN A 4 12.11 0.68 36.44
CA GLN A 4 12.80 1.67 37.27
C GLN A 4 11.89 2.29 38.35
N GLU A 5 10.58 2.31 38.11
CA GLU A 5 9.57 2.99 38.91
C GLU A 5 8.99 2.08 40.01
N CYS A 6 8.36 0.96 39.66
CA CYS A 6 7.83 0.02 40.66
C CYS A 6 8.85 -1.02 41.18
N LYS A 7 9.93 -1.30 40.43
CA LYS A 7 10.98 -2.30 40.71
C LYS A 7 10.51 -3.76 40.92
N GLN A 8 9.21 -4.05 40.82
CA GLN A 8 8.61 -5.37 41.03
C GLN A 8 8.45 -6.17 39.73
N LYS A 9 8.13 -5.50 38.62
CA LYS A 9 7.84 -6.13 37.31
C LYS A 9 9.00 -5.94 36.34
N PRO A 10 9.20 -6.84 35.35
CA PRO A 10 10.16 -6.60 34.26
C PRO A 10 9.79 -5.33 33.49
N ALA A 11 10.81 -4.60 33.02
CA ALA A 11 10.62 -3.49 32.10
C ALA A 11 10.33 -4.02 30.70
N THR A 12 9.16 -3.66 30.16
CA THR A 12 8.67 -4.05 28.83
C THR A 12 8.49 -2.84 27.90
N VAL A 13 8.45 -1.62 28.46
CA VAL A 13 8.26 -0.36 27.73
C VAL A 13 9.54 0.47 27.82
N HIS A 14 10.04 0.92 26.67
CA HIS A 14 11.16 1.85 26.56
C HIS A 14 10.63 3.24 26.24
N LEU A 15 10.81 4.20 27.16
CA LEU A 15 10.44 5.59 26.98
C LEU A 15 11.66 6.44 26.66
N VAL A 16 11.50 7.44 25.78
CA VAL A 16 12.50 8.46 25.49
C VAL A 16 11.81 9.81 25.49
N LYS A 17 12.17 10.70 26.42
CA LYS A 17 11.81 12.13 26.37
C LYS A 17 12.96 12.88 25.71
N ILE A 18 12.64 13.88 24.89
CA ILE A 18 13.59 14.89 24.44
C ILE A 18 12.96 16.23 24.74
N VAL A 19 13.63 17.04 25.58
CA VAL A 19 13.21 18.40 25.96
C VAL A 19 14.46 19.26 25.93
N ASP A 20 14.42 20.40 25.24
CA ASP A 20 15.54 21.35 25.12
C ASP A 20 16.89 20.68 24.78
N ASN A 21 16.86 19.77 23.80
CA ASN A 21 17.96 18.91 23.37
C ASN A 21 18.48 17.87 24.38
N HIS A 22 17.98 17.85 25.62
CA HIS A 22 18.29 16.83 26.62
C HIS A 22 17.44 15.56 26.40
N LYS A 23 18.12 14.43 26.22
CA LYS A 23 17.50 13.10 26.10
C LYS A 23 17.38 12.44 27.47
N THR A 24 16.20 11.96 27.84
CA THR A 24 15.96 11.18 29.07
C THR A 24 15.35 9.83 28.70
N GLU A 25 15.98 8.74 29.12
CA GLU A 25 15.54 7.37 28.80
C GLU A 25 15.00 6.68 30.04
N LEU A 26 13.86 6.00 29.92
CA LEU A 26 13.25 5.22 31.00
C LEU A 26 12.87 3.81 30.55
N HIS A 27 12.92 2.88 31.49
CA HIS A 27 12.54 1.48 31.30
C HIS A 27 11.45 1.11 32.31
N LEU A 28 10.21 0.95 31.83
CA LEU A 28 9.01 0.79 32.64
C LEU A 28 8.30 -0.53 32.35
N CYS A 29 7.50 -1.02 33.30
CA CYS A 29 6.47 -2.01 33.00
C CYS A 29 5.23 -1.32 32.42
N GLU A 30 4.33 -2.11 31.83
CA GLU A 30 3.14 -1.59 31.16
C GLU A 30 2.24 -0.75 32.08
N ASP A 31 2.04 -1.16 33.34
CA ASP A 31 1.18 -0.44 34.29
C ASP A 31 1.72 0.98 34.60
N CYS A 32 3.02 1.09 34.91
CA CYS A 32 3.66 2.37 35.20
C CYS A 32 3.70 3.27 33.96
N ALA A 33 3.91 2.69 32.77
CA ALA A 33 3.84 3.43 31.51
C ALA A 33 2.43 4.01 31.26
N ARG A 34 1.36 3.24 31.53
CA ARG A 34 -0.04 3.71 31.41
C ARG A 34 -0.42 4.78 32.44
N GLN A 35 0.23 4.82 33.60
CA GLN A 35 -0.07 5.77 34.67
C GLN A 35 0.59 7.16 34.50
N ARG A 36 1.63 7.29 33.65
CA ARG A 36 2.37 8.54 33.45
C ARG A 36 1.65 9.53 32.53
N GLN A 37 0.92 10.48 33.13
CA GLN A 37 0.26 11.59 32.42
C GLN A 37 1.21 12.46 31.59
N ASP A 38 2.49 12.53 31.97
CA ASP A 38 3.61 13.19 31.27
C ASP A 38 3.67 12.96 29.74
N PHE A 39 3.15 11.83 29.27
CA PHE A 39 3.11 11.44 27.85
C PHE A 39 1.69 11.25 27.30
N MET A 40 0.65 11.38 28.13
CA MET A 40 -0.75 11.32 27.70
C MET A 40 -1.27 12.66 27.15
N ASN A 41 -0.57 13.76 27.47
CA ASN A 41 -0.91 15.12 27.00
C ASN A 41 -0.52 15.38 25.54
N VAL A 42 0.29 14.52 24.92
CA VAL A 42 0.25 14.38 23.46
C VAL A 42 -0.95 13.51 23.12
N THR A 43 -2.09 14.16 22.87
CA THR A 43 -3.20 13.50 22.19
C THR A 43 -2.65 12.84 20.92
N PRO A 44 -2.98 11.56 20.64
CA PRO A 44 -2.41 10.86 19.49
C PRO A 44 -2.96 11.46 18.21
N LEU A 45 -2.26 12.48 17.69
CA LEU A 45 -2.65 13.25 16.51
C LEU A 45 -2.87 12.30 15.34
N THR A 46 -4.14 12.01 15.02
CA THR A 46 -4.46 11.14 13.91
C THR A 46 -4.21 11.90 12.61
N ILE A 47 -3.96 11.16 11.54
CA ILE A 47 -3.84 11.74 10.19
C ILE A 47 -5.11 12.54 9.84
N ASN A 48 -6.26 12.15 10.39
CA ASN A 48 -7.55 12.80 10.18
C ASN A 48 -7.62 14.17 10.89
N ASP A 49 -7.11 14.30 12.11
CA ASP A 49 -7.06 15.58 12.85
C ASP A 49 -6.15 16.59 12.14
N LEU A 50 -5.03 16.11 11.60
CA LEU A 50 -4.10 16.90 10.79
C LEU A 50 -4.76 17.38 9.48
N ILE A 51 -5.54 16.51 8.81
CA ILE A 51 -6.32 16.87 7.61
C ILE A 51 -7.40 17.91 7.97
N ALA A 52 -8.16 17.72 9.04
CA ALA A 52 -9.21 18.65 9.46
C ALA A 52 -8.65 20.04 9.81
N SER A 53 -7.57 20.10 10.59
CA SER A 53 -6.86 21.35 10.91
C SER A 53 -6.35 22.07 9.65
N PHE A 54 -5.71 21.34 8.74
CA PHE A 54 -5.24 21.86 7.46
C PHE A 54 -6.38 22.38 6.56
N MET A 55 -7.56 21.75 6.64
CA MET A 55 -8.76 22.16 5.92
C MET A 55 -9.46 23.38 6.52
N ASP A 56 -9.20 23.76 7.78
CA ASP A 56 -9.75 24.99 8.38
C ASP A 56 -8.83 26.20 8.16
N ILE A 57 -7.51 26.00 8.16
CA ILE A 57 -6.52 27.05 7.80
C ILE A 57 -6.80 27.63 6.39
N GLN A 58 -7.29 26.81 5.46
CA GLN A 58 -7.75 27.25 4.12
C GLN A 58 -8.83 28.34 4.19
N ASN A 59 -9.70 28.30 5.20
CA ASN A 59 -10.89 29.15 5.33
C ASN A 59 -10.55 30.56 5.84
N GLN A 60 -9.61 30.64 6.79
CA GLN A 60 -9.13 31.89 7.38
C GLN A 60 -8.53 32.84 6.32
N ASN A 61 -7.86 32.28 5.32
CA ASN A 61 -7.22 33.05 4.24
C ASN A 61 -8.18 33.47 3.12
N THR A 62 -9.42 32.95 3.10
CA THR A 62 -10.47 33.34 2.13
C THR A 62 -11.54 34.24 2.72
N GLN A 63 -11.74 34.24 4.05
CA GLN A 63 -12.76 35.07 4.71
C GLN A 63 -12.32 36.52 4.98
N ASN A 64 -11.02 36.82 4.87
CA ASN A 64 -10.49 38.18 4.97
C ASN A 64 -10.61 39.01 3.66
N ALA A 65 -11.26 38.46 2.62
CA ALA A 65 -11.47 39.14 1.34
C ALA A 65 -12.97 39.25 1.01
N ALA A 66 -13.49 40.49 1.11
CA ALA A 66 -14.83 40.93 0.71
C ALA A 66 -16.04 40.28 1.42
N SER A 67 -16.67 41.07 2.29
CA SER A 67 -18.08 40.88 2.66
C SER A 67 -19.00 41.19 1.47
N SER A 68 -19.76 40.20 1.02
CA SER A 68 -20.96 40.39 0.19
C SER A 68 -21.93 39.23 0.39
N ALA A 69 -23.24 39.50 0.27
CA ALA A 69 -24.30 38.53 0.48
C ALA A 69 -24.50 37.61 -0.75
N TYR A 70 -23.48 36.82 -1.07
CA TYR A 70 -23.62 35.71 -2.02
C TYR A 70 -24.02 34.44 -1.26
N GLU A 71 -25.11 33.80 -1.69
CA GLU A 71 -25.52 32.49 -1.17
C GLU A 71 -24.34 31.52 -1.20
N LYS A 72 -23.86 31.12 -0.01
CA LYS A 72 -22.77 30.15 0.11
C LYS A 72 -23.27 28.85 -0.55
N PRO A 73 -22.66 28.37 -1.65
CA PRO A 73 -23.19 27.23 -2.39
C PRO A 73 -23.38 26.06 -1.45
N MET A 74 -24.59 25.50 -1.42
CA MET A 74 -24.94 24.45 -0.47
C MET A 74 -23.98 23.28 -0.65
N ALA A 75 -23.24 22.98 0.40
CA ALA A 75 -22.13 22.03 0.33
C ALA A 75 -22.63 20.68 -0.19
N PRO A 76 -21.85 20.00 -1.05
CA PRO A 76 -22.29 18.73 -1.62
C PRO A 76 -22.45 17.70 -0.51
N LYS A 77 -23.44 16.83 -0.73
CA LYS A 77 -23.75 15.69 0.15
C LYS A 77 -23.65 14.41 -0.65
N CYS A 78 -23.06 13.38 -0.04
CA CYS A 78 -22.99 12.08 -0.67
C CYS A 78 -24.40 11.46 -0.72
N THR A 79 -24.85 11.07 -1.92
CA THR A 79 -26.18 10.48 -2.13
C THR A 79 -26.35 9.10 -1.50
N ALA A 80 -25.26 8.34 -1.32
CA ALA A 80 -25.29 7.00 -0.77
C ALA A 80 -25.32 6.96 0.78
N CYS A 81 -24.50 7.79 1.45
CA CYS A 81 -24.37 7.78 2.92
C CYS A 81 -24.86 9.05 3.63
N GLY A 82 -25.31 10.07 2.90
CA GLY A 82 -25.83 11.33 3.46
C GLY A 82 -24.78 12.27 4.06
N LEU A 83 -23.50 11.88 4.10
CA LEU A 83 -22.40 12.71 4.62
C LEU A 83 -22.34 14.06 3.91
N ASP A 84 -22.24 15.15 4.66
CA ASP A 84 -22.06 16.51 4.15
C ASP A 84 -20.57 16.87 4.07
N PHE A 85 -20.15 17.63 3.05
CA PHE A 85 -18.75 18.00 2.91
C PHE A 85 -18.21 18.77 4.14
N ASN A 86 -19.01 19.61 4.83
CA ASN A 86 -18.56 20.28 6.06
C ASN A 86 -18.36 19.31 7.24
N GLN A 87 -18.99 18.12 7.22
CA GLN A 87 -18.71 17.07 8.20
C GLN A 87 -17.34 16.44 7.90
N PHE A 88 -17.05 16.10 6.64
CA PHE A 88 -15.71 15.68 6.20
C PHE A 88 -14.63 16.71 6.55
N ARG A 89 -14.87 18.02 6.35
CA ARG A 89 -13.94 19.09 6.77
C ARG A 89 -13.56 19.04 8.25
N LYS A 90 -14.48 18.60 9.13
CA LYS A 90 -14.27 18.54 10.58
C LYS A 90 -13.68 17.22 11.06
N THR A 91 -13.97 16.11 10.38
CA THR A 91 -13.53 14.76 10.80
C THR A 91 -12.32 14.26 10.05
N GLY A 92 -11.95 14.87 8.92
CA GLY A 92 -10.93 14.37 8.00
C GLY A 92 -11.29 13.05 7.29
N LEU A 93 -12.50 12.52 7.50
CA LEU A 93 -12.85 11.13 7.17
C LEU A 93 -14.06 11.03 6.23
N LEU A 94 -13.93 10.23 5.17
CA LEU A 94 -14.99 9.95 4.19
C LEU A 94 -15.77 8.70 4.59
N GLY A 95 -17.10 8.71 4.42
CA GLY A 95 -18.00 7.66 4.93
C GLY A 95 -18.19 6.42 4.04
N CYS A 96 -18.07 6.55 2.71
CA CYS A 96 -18.21 5.44 1.77
C CYS A 96 -17.44 5.73 0.46
N GLU A 97 -17.40 4.79 -0.47
CA GLU A 97 -16.69 4.97 -1.75
C GLU A 97 -17.27 6.09 -2.62
N ASP A 98 -18.60 6.24 -2.66
CA ASP A 98 -19.27 7.32 -3.39
C ASP A 98 -18.92 8.73 -2.90
N CYS A 99 -18.35 8.89 -1.70
CA CYS A 99 -17.85 10.19 -1.24
C CYS A 99 -16.70 10.72 -2.11
N TYR A 100 -15.84 9.83 -2.66
CA TYR A 100 -14.78 10.23 -3.60
C TYR A 100 -15.34 10.74 -4.93
N GLN A 101 -16.50 10.22 -5.33
CA GLN A 101 -17.24 10.65 -6.52
C GLN A 101 -18.01 11.96 -6.25
N SER A 102 -18.65 12.05 -5.09
CA SER A 102 -19.56 13.14 -4.69
C SER A 102 -18.85 14.45 -4.37
N PHE A 103 -17.63 14.39 -3.81
CA PHE A 103 -16.84 15.57 -3.41
C PHE A 103 -15.60 15.74 -4.30
N ARG A 104 -15.66 15.24 -5.54
CA ARG A 104 -14.50 15.11 -6.41
C ARG A 104 -13.84 16.47 -6.71
N GLU A 105 -14.65 17.51 -6.90
CA GLU A 105 -14.17 18.84 -7.28
C GLU A 105 -13.43 19.53 -6.12
N GLU A 106 -13.89 19.32 -4.88
CA GLU A 106 -13.25 19.83 -3.66
C GLU A 106 -12.06 18.97 -3.21
N LEU A 107 -12.13 17.64 -3.39
CA LEU A 107 -11.05 16.71 -3.02
C LEU A 107 -9.81 16.86 -3.91
N LEU A 108 -9.97 17.11 -5.22
CA LEU A 108 -8.84 17.24 -6.15
C LEU A 108 -7.79 18.30 -5.74
N PRO A 109 -8.14 19.57 -5.43
CA PRO A 109 -7.16 20.56 -5.00
C PRO A 109 -6.54 20.24 -3.63
N LEU A 110 -7.29 19.62 -2.72
CA LEU A 110 -6.78 19.18 -1.41
C LEU A 110 -5.74 18.06 -1.56
N LEU A 111 -6.06 17.03 -2.35
CA LEU A 111 -5.16 15.91 -2.64
C LEU A 111 -3.89 16.38 -3.35
N ARG A 112 -3.97 17.32 -4.30
CA ARG A 112 -2.77 17.93 -4.91
C ARG A 112 -1.90 18.65 -3.89
N ARG A 113 -2.49 19.32 -2.88
CA ARG A 113 -1.72 20.05 -1.87
C ARG A 113 -1.08 19.14 -0.81
N ILE A 114 -1.69 17.97 -0.53
CA ILE A 114 -1.17 16.98 0.43
C ILE A 114 -0.15 16.03 -0.24
N GLN A 115 -0.42 15.56 -1.45
CA GLN A 115 0.35 14.50 -2.14
C GLN A 115 1.20 15.03 -3.32
N GLY A 116 1.16 16.33 -3.60
CA GLY A 116 1.80 16.96 -4.75
C GLY A 116 1.09 16.71 -6.10
N ASN A 117 0.53 15.51 -6.30
CA ASN A 117 -0.16 15.13 -7.52
C ASN A 117 -1.34 14.19 -7.23
N THR A 118 -2.45 14.36 -7.96
CA THR A 118 -3.64 13.49 -7.95
C THR A 118 -3.49 12.21 -8.77
N VAL A 119 -2.33 11.97 -9.41
CA VAL A 119 -2.04 10.77 -10.21
C VAL A 119 -0.67 10.21 -9.85
N HIS A 120 -0.59 8.90 -9.54
CA HIS A 120 0.68 8.23 -9.30
C HIS A 120 1.51 8.08 -10.58
N THR A 121 2.58 8.87 -10.66
CA THR A 121 3.62 8.86 -11.71
C THR A 121 4.84 8.02 -11.32
N GLY A 122 4.93 7.54 -10.08
CA GLY A 122 6.08 6.79 -9.57
C GLY A 122 6.17 5.34 -10.06
N LYS A 123 7.14 4.61 -9.51
CA LYS A 123 7.40 3.19 -9.80
C LYS A 123 6.13 2.34 -9.59
N VAL A 124 5.89 1.40 -10.50
CA VAL A 124 4.80 0.41 -10.41
C VAL A 124 5.38 -0.93 -9.94
N PRO A 125 4.81 -1.61 -8.92
CA PRO A 125 5.34 -2.89 -8.43
C PRO A 125 5.27 -4.01 -9.48
N LYS A 126 6.37 -4.74 -9.71
CA LYS A 126 6.44 -5.81 -10.72
C LYS A 126 5.39 -6.93 -10.55
N ARG A 127 4.98 -7.25 -9.31
CA ARG A 127 4.09 -8.38 -8.99
C ARG A 127 2.59 -8.09 -9.13
N SER A 128 2.19 -6.82 -8.99
CA SER A 128 0.77 -6.39 -9.01
C SER A 128 0.49 -5.34 -10.09
N GLY A 129 1.50 -5.06 -10.94
CA GLY A 129 1.51 -3.92 -11.84
C GLY A 129 1.03 -4.17 -13.26
N SER A 130 0.99 -5.42 -13.73
CA SER A 130 0.74 -5.70 -15.15
C SER A 130 -0.64 -5.20 -15.60
N GLY A 131 -1.71 -5.51 -14.86
CA GLY A 131 -3.05 -4.98 -15.09
C GLY A 131 -3.12 -3.44 -15.09
N LEU A 132 -2.39 -2.76 -14.20
CA LEU A 132 -2.34 -1.29 -14.16
C LEU A 132 -1.57 -0.69 -15.34
N VAL A 133 -0.46 -1.32 -15.77
CA VAL A 133 0.30 -0.91 -16.96
C VAL A 133 -0.53 -1.14 -18.23
N ARG A 134 -1.17 -2.31 -18.33
CA ARG A 134 -2.09 -2.70 -19.40
C ARG A 134 -3.25 -1.70 -19.52
N GLN A 135 -3.92 -1.37 -18.41
CA GLN A 135 -5.01 -0.38 -18.38
C GLN A 135 -4.53 1.04 -18.73
N LYS A 136 -3.36 1.49 -18.24
CA LYS A 136 -2.75 2.77 -18.66
C LYS A 136 -2.48 2.79 -20.17
N LYS A 137 -1.98 1.69 -20.74
CA LYS A 137 -1.69 1.57 -22.18
C LYS A 137 -2.96 1.58 -23.05
N ILE A 138 -4.00 0.84 -22.64
CA ILE A 138 -5.35 0.88 -23.26
C ILE A 138 -5.91 2.31 -23.23
N THR A 139 -5.74 3.03 -22.12
CA THR A 139 -6.21 4.42 -21.97
C THR A 139 -5.47 5.37 -22.92
N SER A 140 -4.15 5.23 -23.07
CA SER A 140 -3.36 6.01 -24.04
C SER A 140 -3.87 5.79 -25.46
N LEU A 141 -3.93 4.52 -25.91
CA LEU A 141 -4.39 4.14 -27.24
C LEU A 141 -5.82 4.61 -27.51
N LYS A 142 -6.72 4.62 -26.51
CA LYS A 142 -8.08 5.17 -26.65
C LYS A 142 -8.10 6.70 -26.82
N THR A 143 -7.11 7.44 -26.32
CA THR A 143 -6.97 8.88 -26.62
C THR A 143 -6.29 9.13 -27.97
N GLU A 144 -5.36 8.27 -28.37
CA GLU A 144 -4.70 8.32 -29.69
C GLU A 144 -5.69 7.97 -30.82
N LEU A 145 -6.55 6.97 -30.61
CA LEU A 145 -7.60 6.57 -31.55
C LEU A 145 -8.60 7.71 -31.78
N LYS A 146 -9.04 8.41 -30.72
CA LYS A 146 -9.90 9.59 -30.85
C LYS A 146 -9.26 10.65 -31.75
N LYS A 147 -8.00 11.02 -31.48
CA LYS A 147 -7.23 11.97 -32.31
C LYS A 147 -7.05 11.49 -33.76
N ALA A 148 -6.88 10.19 -33.98
CA ALA A 148 -6.76 9.62 -35.33
C ALA A 148 -8.08 9.66 -36.10
N VAL A 149 -9.23 9.57 -35.41
CA VAL A 149 -10.57 9.77 -36.01
C VAL A 149 -10.84 11.26 -36.25
N GLU A 150 -10.49 12.12 -35.29
CA GLU A 150 -10.60 13.59 -35.39
C GLU A 150 -9.73 14.18 -36.52
N THR A 151 -8.66 13.50 -36.93
CA THR A 151 -7.79 13.88 -38.06
C THR A 151 -7.99 13.02 -39.31
N GLU A 152 -9.12 12.31 -39.43
CA GLU A 152 -9.51 11.48 -40.60
C GLU A 152 -8.47 10.41 -41.00
N ALA A 153 -7.55 10.06 -40.09
CA ALA A 153 -6.48 9.10 -40.31
C ALA A 153 -6.96 7.66 -40.10
N PHE A 154 -7.97 7.24 -40.88
CA PHE A 154 -8.72 6.00 -40.67
C PHE A 154 -7.86 4.72 -40.65
N GLU A 155 -6.79 4.64 -41.43
CA GLU A 155 -5.82 3.53 -41.37
C GLU A 155 -5.17 3.41 -39.98
N LYS A 156 -4.71 4.54 -39.42
CA LYS A 156 -4.11 4.61 -38.08
C LYS A 156 -5.15 4.29 -37.01
N ALA A 157 -6.38 4.78 -37.16
CA ALA A 157 -7.48 4.47 -36.27
C ALA A 157 -7.82 2.97 -36.26
N ALA A 158 -7.76 2.29 -37.40
CA ALA A 158 -7.94 0.83 -37.50
C ALA A 158 -6.82 0.06 -36.77
N VAL A 159 -5.56 0.42 -37.00
CA VAL A 159 -4.41 -0.20 -36.30
C VAL A 159 -4.52 0.02 -34.78
N LEU A 160 -4.84 1.23 -34.33
CA LEU A 160 -5.01 1.54 -32.90
C LEU A 160 -6.19 0.78 -32.28
N ARG A 161 -7.30 0.62 -33.00
CA ARG A 161 -8.47 -0.17 -32.57
C ARG A 161 -8.09 -1.63 -32.34
N ASP A 162 -7.33 -2.22 -33.25
CA ASP A 162 -7.00 -3.65 -33.17
C ASP A 162 -5.86 -3.92 -32.16
N GLN A 163 -4.96 -2.96 -31.93
CA GLN A 163 -4.05 -2.96 -30.77
C GLN A 163 -4.79 -2.86 -29.43
N ILE A 164 -5.85 -2.04 -29.32
CA ILE A 164 -6.71 -1.99 -28.13
C ILE A 164 -7.37 -3.36 -27.90
N ARG A 165 -7.91 -3.99 -28.94
CA ARG A 165 -8.53 -5.32 -28.85
C ARG A 165 -7.56 -6.40 -28.38
N GLU A 166 -6.34 -6.45 -28.92
CA GLU A 166 -5.32 -7.39 -28.43
C GLU A 166 -4.98 -7.13 -26.96
N LEU A 167 -4.82 -5.86 -26.56
CA LEU A 167 -4.56 -5.51 -25.18
C LEU A 167 -5.77 -5.72 -24.25
N GLU A 168 -7.00 -5.82 -24.74
CA GLU A 168 -8.20 -6.12 -23.95
C GLU A 168 -8.45 -7.63 -23.78
N GLN A 169 -7.89 -8.50 -24.62
CA GLN A 169 -7.98 -9.97 -24.45
C GLN A 169 -7.27 -10.48 -23.18
N PRO A 170 -7.96 -11.19 -22.26
CA PRO A 170 -7.32 -11.77 -21.08
C PRO A 170 -6.42 -12.95 -21.47
N GLY A 171 -5.11 -12.82 -21.27
CA GLY A 171 -4.13 -13.90 -21.47
C GLY A 171 -2.78 -13.44 -22.05
N LYS A 172 -2.73 -12.32 -22.77
CA LYS A 172 -1.47 -11.73 -23.30
C LYS A 172 -0.94 -10.61 -22.41
N ASP A 173 -0.32 -10.96 -21.28
CA ASP A 173 0.52 -10.01 -20.53
C ASP A 173 1.95 -10.06 -21.10
N PRO A 174 2.47 -8.99 -21.75
CA PRO A 174 3.77 -9.00 -22.43
C PRO A 174 4.98 -9.10 -21.46
N SER A 175 4.73 -9.17 -20.15
CA SER A 175 5.73 -9.45 -19.12
C SER A 175 5.98 -10.95 -18.86
N ASP A 176 5.12 -11.86 -19.34
CA ASP A 176 5.28 -13.31 -19.08
C ASP A 176 6.18 -14.02 -20.11
N ASP A 177 6.33 -13.48 -21.33
CA ASP A 177 7.22 -14.05 -22.37
C ASP A 177 8.69 -14.12 -21.90
N ASN A 178 9.09 -13.21 -21.00
CA ASN A 178 10.43 -13.16 -20.42
C ASN A 178 10.67 -14.19 -19.29
N ARG A 179 9.70 -15.10 -19.04
CA ARG A 179 9.83 -16.26 -18.13
C ARG A 179 10.13 -17.57 -18.88
N ARG A 180 9.95 -17.60 -20.21
CA ARG A 180 10.04 -18.84 -21.03
C ARG A 180 11.38 -19.05 -21.74
N LYS A 181 12.35 -18.13 -21.60
CA LYS A 181 13.60 -18.17 -22.37
C LYS A 181 14.79 -18.69 -21.55
N GLN A 182 15.00 -20.00 -21.70
CA GLN A 182 16.27 -20.74 -21.52
C GLN A 182 16.81 -20.96 -20.08
N PRO A 183 17.69 -21.97 -19.88
CA PRO A 183 18.34 -22.84 -20.89
C PRO A 183 18.00 -24.33 -20.81
N GLU A 184 17.63 -24.90 -21.96
CA GLU A 184 17.95 -26.28 -22.31
C GLU A 184 19.35 -26.25 -22.97
N ASP A 185 20.41 -26.45 -22.18
CA ASP A 185 21.80 -26.61 -22.68
C ASP A 185 22.69 -27.18 -21.57
N LYS A 186 22.72 -28.52 -21.42
CA LYS A 186 23.60 -29.16 -20.42
C LYS A 186 24.03 -30.61 -20.68
N GLU A 187 23.95 -31.09 -21.92
CA GLU A 187 24.40 -32.44 -22.32
C GLU A 187 25.46 -32.41 -23.43
N GLN A 188 26.64 -31.82 -23.13
CA GLN A 188 27.88 -32.01 -23.91
C GLN A 188 29.10 -31.44 -23.17
N SER A 189 29.60 -32.14 -22.14
CA SER A 189 30.95 -31.95 -21.53
C SER A 189 31.24 -32.91 -20.37
N ARG A 190 30.99 -34.22 -20.53
CA ARG A 190 31.38 -35.23 -19.53
C ARG A 190 31.79 -36.60 -20.08
N HIS A 191 32.55 -36.57 -21.17
CA HIS A 191 33.51 -37.62 -21.52
C HIS A 191 34.92 -37.04 -21.45
N GLU A 192 35.94 -37.92 -21.43
CA GLU A 192 37.37 -37.58 -21.36
C GLU A 192 37.84 -36.84 -20.10
N LYS A 193 37.81 -37.58 -18.97
CA LYS A 193 39.03 -37.88 -18.21
C LYS A 193 38.77 -39.06 -17.26
N GLY A 194 39.44 -40.17 -17.53
CA GLY A 194 39.42 -41.35 -16.66
C GLY A 194 40.62 -41.35 -15.70
N GLU A 195 40.66 -42.39 -14.87
CA GLU A 195 41.82 -42.85 -14.08
C GLU A 195 42.30 -41.89 -12.95
N GLN A 196 42.56 -42.34 -11.72
CA GLN A 196 42.83 -43.69 -11.19
C GLN A 196 42.38 -43.85 -9.72
N ASN A 197 42.41 -45.09 -9.21
CA ASN A 197 42.42 -45.53 -7.80
C ASN A 197 41.09 -45.69 -7.00
N LYS A 198 41.15 -46.70 -6.11
CA LYS A 198 40.17 -47.43 -5.27
C LYS A 198 41.03 -48.18 -4.19
N PRO A 199 40.55 -48.85 -3.12
CA PRO A 199 39.27 -48.82 -2.34
C PRO A 199 39.37 -47.84 -1.13
N GLU A 200 38.70 -47.91 0.04
CA GLU A 200 38.10 -48.95 0.92
C GLU A 200 36.81 -48.39 1.59
N ASN A 201 35.68 -49.09 1.75
CA ASN A 201 35.35 -50.40 2.37
C ASN A 201 35.08 -50.37 3.90
N ASN A 202 33.88 -49.91 4.28
CA ASN A 202 32.98 -50.52 5.26
C ASN A 202 31.63 -49.75 5.22
N GLY A 203 30.46 -50.32 5.52
CA GLY A 203 30.14 -51.72 5.83
C GLY A 203 29.15 -51.82 7.00
N GLN A 204 27.92 -52.29 6.72
CA GLN A 204 26.89 -52.72 7.70
C GLN A 204 26.25 -51.59 8.56
N ASN A 205 24.96 -51.61 8.95
CA ASN A 205 23.85 -52.52 8.60
C ASN A 205 22.45 -51.85 8.80
N LYS A 206 21.44 -52.32 8.05
CA LYS A 206 19.98 -52.27 8.36
C LYS A 206 19.63 -53.53 9.24
N PRO A 207 18.39 -53.82 9.74
CA PRO A 207 17.05 -53.38 9.30
C PRO A 207 16.17 -52.83 10.47
N GLU A 208 15.07 -52.08 10.24
CA GLU A 208 13.63 -52.50 10.18
C GLU A 208 13.04 -53.00 11.53
N ASN A 209 12.01 -52.32 12.09
CA ASN A 209 10.55 -52.64 12.03
C ASN A 209 10.12 -53.61 13.17
N ASP A 210 8.90 -53.65 13.74
CA ASP A 210 7.78 -52.71 14.02
C ASP A 210 7.19 -53.19 15.41
N ASP A 211 6.01 -52.90 15.97
CA ASP A 211 4.80 -52.09 15.71
C ASP A 211 4.10 -51.84 17.09
N GLU A 212 2.93 -51.17 17.10
CA GLU A 212 1.91 -51.17 18.17
C GLU A 212 2.27 -50.43 19.51
N ASN A 213 1.35 -49.94 20.36
CA ASN A 213 -0.12 -49.78 20.29
C ASN A 213 -0.61 -48.60 21.18
N LYS A 214 -1.92 -48.28 21.09
CA LYS A 214 -2.91 -47.79 22.10
C LYS A 214 -2.43 -47.38 23.52
N GLN A 215 -3.04 -46.44 24.26
CA GLN A 215 -4.30 -45.65 24.20
C GLN A 215 -4.00 -44.17 24.57
N GLY A 216 -4.80 -43.14 24.26
CA GLY A 216 -6.12 -42.79 24.86
C GLY A 216 -5.97 -42.23 26.30
N GLY A 217 -6.62 -41.13 26.72
CA GLY A 217 -7.58 -40.24 26.05
C GLY A 217 -8.35 -39.39 27.08
N ASN A 218 -9.17 -38.44 26.62
CA ASN A 218 -10.02 -37.51 27.40
C ASN A 218 -9.24 -36.42 28.22
N GLY A 219 -9.79 -35.22 28.43
CA GLY A 219 -11.02 -34.65 27.85
C GLY A 219 -11.50 -33.39 28.58
N GLN A 220 -12.47 -32.70 27.96
CA GLN A 220 -13.03 -31.37 28.30
C GLN A 220 -12.11 -30.18 27.94
#